data_AF-A0A850NZ82-F1
#
_entry.id   AF-A0A850NZ82-F1
#
_cell.length_a   1.000
_cell.length_b   1.000
_cell.length_c   1.000
_cell.angle_alpha   90.00
_cell.angle_beta   90.00
_cell.angle_gamma   90.00
#
_symmetry.space_group_name_H-M   'P 1'
#
loop_
_entity.id
_entity.type
_entity.pdbx_description
1 polymer ?
#
loop_
_entity_poly.entity_id
_entity_poly.type
_entity_poly.pdbx_seq_one_letter_code
_entity_poly.pdbx_strand_id
1 'polypeptide(L)'
;MIKALVAGRKHSNQEIAGLINRARGDATNDINSGRISNIKNGQIKKYFATPAASAAELDQFMENVRPLALGDDGPLSPARLTKLLPVKLGLPNSLAITETDQIECKKSVNFIMKTIAAFCNNKGGYFVFGVENGTFNIIGLSDDKFEKYDLNKLNQNIRDQLGIGLDIYTKIHIINGKKLGIVYVAPAHTKPVITIHNTGDMAQGHIYYRYPGEDRLISPTDLQRLIEQRVQQLSQTILSKHLTNIMRFGVENAAVINLATGEIDGKAGSFLIDEALLPQISFLKDGEFVEQSGAPTLKLGLGLITSS
;
A
#
# COMPACT_ATOMS: atom_id res chain seq x y z
N MET A 1 16.39 6.56 -5.85
CA MET A 1 15.18 7.27 -5.37
C MET A 1 15.34 7.96 -4.01
N ILE A 2 15.52 7.24 -2.88
CA ILE A 2 15.60 7.86 -1.52
C ILE A 2 16.59 9.03 -1.44
N LYS A 3 17.81 8.86 -1.98
CA LYS A 3 18.82 9.93 -2.01
C LYS A 3 18.34 11.20 -2.75
N ALA A 4 17.57 11.04 -3.83
CA ALA A 4 17.01 12.16 -4.59
C ALA A 4 15.90 12.88 -3.80
N LEU A 5 15.00 12.13 -3.16
CA LEU A 5 13.94 12.68 -2.30
C LEU A 5 14.51 13.44 -1.09
N VAL A 6 15.58 12.92 -0.48
CA VAL A 6 16.30 13.58 0.63
C VAL A 6 16.99 14.87 0.16
N ALA A 7 17.61 14.86 -1.01
CA ALA A 7 18.32 16.02 -1.56
C ALA A 7 17.38 17.21 -1.85
N GLY A 8 16.14 16.94 -2.29
CA GLY A 8 15.15 17.96 -2.57
C GLY A 8 14.63 18.71 -1.33
N ARG A 9 14.80 18.18 -0.12
CA ARG A 9 14.32 18.74 1.19
C ARG A 9 12.82 19.11 1.26
N LYS A 10 12.01 18.69 0.28
CA LYS A 10 10.56 18.97 0.22
C LYS A 10 9.71 18.03 1.09
N HIS A 11 10.28 16.92 1.54
CA HIS A 11 9.57 15.87 2.27
C HIS A 11 10.30 15.50 3.55
N SER A 12 9.55 15.29 4.63
CA SER A 12 10.02 14.71 5.88
C SER A 12 10.44 13.24 5.70
N ASN A 13 11.25 12.73 6.62
CA ASN A 13 11.70 11.32 6.57
C ASN A 13 10.52 10.33 6.59
N GLN A 14 9.41 10.70 7.25
CA GLN A 14 8.20 9.88 7.32
C GLN A 14 7.45 9.88 5.99
N GLU A 15 7.32 11.02 5.32
CA GLU A 15 6.72 11.11 3.99
C GLU A 15 7.54 10.34 2.95
N ILE A 16 8.88 10.42 3.03
CA ILE A 16 9.78 9.66 2.14
C ILE A 16 9.61 8.14 2.35
N ALA A 17 9.53 7.68 3.60
CA ALA A 17 9.29 6.26 3.89
C ALA A 17 7.95 5.79 3.30
N GLY A 18 6.88 6.57 3.48
CA GLY A 18 5.58 6.27 2.89
C GLY A 18 5.59 6.21 1.37
N LEU A 19 6.24 7.18 0.70
CA LEU A 19 6.40 7.16 -0.76
C LEU A 19 7.14 5.90 -1.24
N ILE A 20 8.22 5.50 -0.56
CA ILE A 20 8.98 4.33 -0.99
C ILE A 20 8.22 3.03 -0.76
N ASN A 21 7.54 2.90 0.38
CA ASN A 21 6.78 1.69 0.69
C ASN A 21 5.61 1.50 -0.28
N ARG A 22 4.90 2.59 -0.62
CA ARG A 22 3.84 2.58 -1.64
C ARG A 22 4.35 2.11 -3.00
N ALA A 23 5.52 2.62 -3.43
CA ALA A 23 6.11 2.21 -4.71
C ALA A 23 6.54 0.74 -4.72
N ARG A 24 6.85 0.16 -3.56
CA ARG A 24 7.29 -1.24 -3.42
C ARG A 24 6.13 -2.22 -3.37
N GLY A 25 5.00 -1.83 -2.79
CA GLY A 25 3.79 -2.65 -2.72
C GLY A 25 3.91 -3.94 -1.88
N ASP A 26 5.01 -4.13 -1.15
CA ASP A 26 5.28 -5.33 -0.35
C ASP A 26 5.75 -4.96 1.05
N ALA A 27 4.89 -5.24 2.03
CA ALA A 27 5.11 -4.93 3.44
C ALA A 27 6.32 -5.63 4.06
N THR A 28 6.77 -6.77 3.50
CA THR A 28 8.00 -7.44 3.98
C THR A 28 9.27 -6.63 3.67
N ASN A 29 9.16 -5.69 2.72
CA ASN A 29 10.23 -4.83 2.24
C ASN A 29 10.05 -3.36 2.65
N ASP A 30 9.11 -3.08 3.57
CA ASP A 30 8.86 -1.74 4.08
C ASP A 30 10.05 -1.17 4.84
N ILE A 31 10.28 0.11 4.67
CA ILE A 31 11.29 0.87 5.40
C ILE A 31 10.65 1.91 6.31
N ASN A 32 11.31 2.19 7.42
CA ASN A 32 10.87 3.19 8.39
C ASN A 32 11.66 4.51 8.26
N SER A 33 11.18 5.56 8.91
CA SER A 33 11.82 6.88 8.92
C SER A 33 13.24 6.88 9.50
N GLY A 34 13.54 5.94 10.42
CA GLY A 34 14.89 5.71 10.94
C GLY A 34 15.85 5.21 9.86
N ARG A 35 15.40 4.28 9.00
CA ARG A 35 16.15 3.81 7.83
C ARG A 35 16.42 4.95 6.86
N ILE A 36 15.46 5.84 6.64
CA ILE A 36 15.64 7.07 5.83
C ILE A 36 16.70 7.97 6.45
N SER A 37 16.65 8.20 7.76
CA SER A 37 17.64 9.00 8.50
C SER A 37 19.06 8.42 8.36
N ASN A 38 19.21 7.10 8.52
CA ASN A 38 20.48 6.42 8.40
C ASN A 38 21.05 6.51 6.96
N ILE A 39 20.19 6.46 5.93
CA ILE A 39 20.62 6.68 4.54
C ILE A 39 21.04 8.14 4.32
N LYS A 40 20.24 9.09 4.83
CA LYS A 40 20.49 10.53 4.75
C LYS A 40 21.83 10.91 5.38
N ASN A 41 22.17 10.32 6.52
CA ASN A 41 23.39 10.59 7.26
C ASN A 41 24.59 9.72 6.84
N GLY A 42 24.44 8.91 5.79
CA GLY A 42 25.53 8.03 5.34
C GLY A 42 25.94 6.98 6.37
N GLN A 43 25.00 6.46 7.18
CA GLN A 43 25.30 5.46 8.22
C GLN A 43 25.18 4.02 7.72
N ILE A 44 24.77 3.81 6.46
CA ILE A 44 24.62 2.48 5.86
C ILE A 44 25.56 2.33 4.66
N LYS A 45 26.74 1.74 4.92
CA LYS A 45 27.81 1.58 3.93
C LYS A 45 27.36 0.89 2.63
N LYS A 46 26.44 -0.08 2.73
CA LYS A 46 25.86 -0.82 1.58
C LYS A 46 25.33 0.11 0.47
N TYR A 47 24.87 1.31 0.82
CA TYR A 47 24.22 2.22 -0.15
C TYR A 47 25.13 3.37 -0.61
N PHE A 48 26.41 3.39 -0.24
CA PHE A 48 27.29 4.51 -0.59
C PHE A 48 27.47 4.62 -2.10
N ALA A 49 27.79 3.51 -2.75
CA ALA A 49 28.01 3.45 -4.20
C ALA A 49 26.73 3.64 -5.03
N THR A 50 25.55 3.55 -4.44
CA THR A 50 24.28 3.73 -5.17
C THR A 50 24.03 5.21 -5.47
N PRO A 51 23.97 5.66 -6.73
CA PRO A 51 23.73 7.07 -7.05
C PRO A 51 22.30 7.50 -6.71
N ALA A 52 22.08 8.83 -6.62
CA ALA A 52 20.73 9.37 -6.58
C ALA A 52 20.03 9.15 -7.92
N ALA A 53 18.69 9.06 -7.90
CA ALA A 53 17.91 9.02 -9.14
C ALA A 53 18.00 10.40 -9.84
N SER A 54 17.94 10.39 -11.17
CA SER A 54 17.85 11.61 -11.98
C SER A 54 16.53 12.36 -11.75
N ALA A 55 16.45 13.60 -12.23
CA ALA A 55 15.23 14.41 -12.13
C ALA A 55 14.06 13.76 -12.88
N ALA A 56 14.28 13.24 -14.09
CA ALA A 56 13.24 12.57 -14.88
C ALA A 56 12.72 11.30 -14.19
N GLU A 57 13.61 10.48 -13.63
CA GLU A 57 13.21 9.30 -12.85
C GLU A 57 12.45 9.68 -11.57
N LEU A 58 12.84 10.78 -10.91
CA LEU A 58 12.15 11.30 -9.74
C LEU A 58 10.75 11.79 -10.11
N ASP A 59 10.59 12.51 -11.20
CA ASP A 59 9.29 13.01 -11.67
C ASP A 59 8.35 11.85 -12.03
N GLN A 60 8.84 10.88 -12.82
CA GLN A 60 8.08 9.67 -13.15
C GLN A 60 7.71 8.85 -11.91
N PHE A 61 8.63 8.74 -10.95
CA PHE A 61 8.31 8.13 -9.66
C PHE A 61 7.20 8.91 -8.96
N MET A 62 7.32 10.23 -8.83
CA MET A 62 6.34 11.05 -8.13
C MET A 62 4.96 11.08 -8.80
N GLU A 63 4.86 10.88 -10.12
CA GLU A 63 3.58 10.65 -10.80
C GLU A 63 2.97 9.31 -10.38
N ASN A 64 3.76 8.25 -10.33
CA ASN A 64 3.31 6.91 -9.95
C ASN A 64 2.98 6.77 -8.46
N VAL A 65 3.62 7.56 -7.59
CA VAL A 65 3.42 7.49 -6.13
C VAL A 65 2.75 8.72 -5.53
N ARG A 66 2.21 9.61 -6.37
CA ARG A 66 1.56 10.85 -5.96
C ARG A 66 0.57 10.52 -4.84
N PRO A 67 0.73 11.09 -3.63
CA PRO A 67 -0.22 10.83 -2.55
C PRO A 67 -1.61 11.21 -3.05
N LEU A 68 -2.55 10.26 -3.02
CA LEU A 68 -3.93 10.51 -3.44
C LEU A 68 -4.45 11.84 -2.84
N ALA A 69 -4.01 12.21 -1.63
CA ALA A 69 -4.41 13.43 -0.92
C ALA A 69 -3.95 14.78 -1.50
N LEU A 70 -2.98 14.84 -2.42
CA LEU A 70 -2.42 16.10 -2.93
C LEU A 70 -3.00 16.56 -4.28
N GLY A 71 -3.88 15.76 -4.89
CA GLY A 71 -4.61 16.15 -6.11
C GLY A 71 -5.99 16.73 -5.81
N ASP A 72 -6.57 17.47 -6.77
CA ASP A 72 -7.95 17.99 -6.69
C ASP A 72 -9.01 16.88 -6.54
N ASP A 73 -8.64 15.63 -6.84
CA ASP A 73 -9.47 14.42 -6.72
C ASP A 73 -9.16 13.57 -5.47
N GLY A 74 -8.33 14.08 -4.56
CA GLY A 74 -7.92 13.33 -3.37
C GLY A 74 -9.05 13.05 -2.37
N PRO A 75 -8.84 12.09 -1.43
CA PRO A 75 -9.83 11.72 -0.43
C PRO A 75 -10.29 12.90 0.44
N LEU A 76 -9.42 13.90 0.64
CA LEU A 76 -9.72 15.10 1.41
C LEU A 76 -9.91 16.35 0.53
N SER A 77 -10.11 16.18 -0.77
CA SER A 77 -10.35 17.31 -1.67
C SER A 77 -11.69 18.00 -1.33
N PRO A 78 -11.80 19.32 -1.53
CA PRO A 78 -13.05 20.03 -1.25
C PRO A 78 -14.26 19.40 -1.95
N ALA A 79 -14.13 19.05 -3.23
CA ALA A 79 -15.19 18.42 -4.01
C ALA A 79 -15.62 17.06 -3.43
N ARG A 80 -14.66 16.24 -2.98
CA ARG A 80 -14.94 14.96 -2.33
C ARG A 80 -15.67 15.15 -1.02
N LEU A 81 -15.20 16.06 -0.17
CA LEU A 81 -15.81 16.32 1.14
C LEU A 81 -17.22 16.91 1.03
N THR A 82 -17.47 17.80 0.07
CA THR A 82 -18.82 18.32 -0.18
C THR A 82 -19.80 17.22 -0.61
N LYS A 83 -19.36 16.26 -1.43
CA LYS A 83 -20.18 15.09 -1.81
C LYS A 83 -20.36 14.11 -0.65
N LEU A 84 -19.35 13.94 0.18
CA LEU A 84 -19.35 13.00 1.31
C LEU A 84 -20.20 13.50 2.48
N LEU A 85 -20.21 14.81 2.71
CA LEU A 85 -20.85 15.47 3.84
C LEU A 85 -21.86 16.52 3.36
N PRO A 86 -22.89 16.13 2.58
CA PRO A 86 -23.93 17.05 2.16
C PRO A 86 -24.71 17.57 3.37
N VAL A 87 -25.18 18.81 3.30
CA VAL A 87 -25.99 19.43 4.36
C VAL A 87 -27.48 19.29 4.02
N LYS A 88 -28.32 19.03 5.02
CA LYS A 88 -29.78 18.94 4.84
C LYS A 88 -30.34 20.28 4.41
N LEU A 89 -31.23 20.26 3.41
CA LEU A 89 -31.91 21.46 2.93
C LEU A 89 -32.72 22.10 4.08
N GLY A 90 -32.53 23.39 4.31
CA GLY A 90 -33.17 24.14 5.41
C GLY A 90 -32.61 23.88 6.81
N LEU A 91 -31.66 22.94 6.98
CA LEU A 91 -31.04 22.61 8.26
C LEU A 91 -29.51 22.70 8.14
N PRO A 92 -28.92 23.91 8.18
CA PRO A 92 -27.52 24.15 7.83
C PRO A 92 -26.50 23.49 8.78
N ASN A 93 -26.96 23.00 9.93
CA ASN A 93 -26.16 22.30 10.93
C ASN A 93 -26.48 20.80 11.02
N SER A 94 -27.07 20.19 9.99
CA SER A 94 -27.34 18.75 9.97
C SER A 94 -26.88 18.16 8.66
N LEU A 95 -26.13 17.06 8.72
CA LEU A 95 -25.66 16.37 7.52
C LEU A 95 -26.77 15.47 6.96
N ALA A 96 -26.90 15.45 5.64
CA ALA A 96 -27.81 14.60 4.87
C ALA A 96 -27.13 13.27 4.52
N ILE A 97 -26.62 12.58 5.54
CA ILE A 97 -25.94 11.27 5.41
C ILE A 97 -26.72 10.20 6.17
N THR A 98 -26.46 8.94 5.82
CA THR A 98 -26.82 7.77 6.60
C THR A 98 -25.56 7.11 7.14
N GLU A 99 -25.70 6.16 8.04
CA GLU A 99 -24.57 5.30 8.39
C GLU A 99 -24.12 4.52 7.14
N THR A 100 -22.81 4.53 6.89
CA THR A 100 -22.19 3.86 5.73
C THR A 100 -21.04 2.99 6.17
N ASP A 101 -20.51 2.19 5.26
CA ASP A 101 -19.30 1.42 5.47
C ASP A 101 -18.01 2.26 5.37
N GLN A 102 -18.12 3.58 5.24
CA GLN A 102 -16.99 4.49 5.05
C GLN A 102 -17.00 5.73 5.96
N ILE A 103 -18.04 5.96 6.77
CA ILE A 103 -18.12 7.15 7.64
C ILE A 103 -18.35 6.71 9.08
N GLU A 104 -17.54 7.26 9.98
CA GLU A 104 -17.69 7.20 11.43
C GLU A 104 -17.75 8.63 12.00
N CYS A 105 -18.90 9.03 12.52
CA CYS A 105 -19.12 10.35 13.10
C CYS A 105 -18.88 10.32 14.63
N LYS A 106 -18.16 11.31 15.14
CA LYS A 106 -17.91 11.47 16.58
C LYS A 106 -18.00 12.93 16.99
N LYS A 107 -18.54 13.16 18.19
CA LYS A 107 -18.63 14.49 18.80
C LYS A 107 -17.26 15.09 19.10
N SER A 108 -16.34 14.29 19.62
CA SER A 108 -14.99 14.68 20.03
C SER A 108 -13.93 13.81 19.38
N VAL A 109 -12.68 14.29 19.35
CA VAL A 109 -11.54 13.57 18.79
C VAL A 109 -11.20 12.36 19.65
N ASN A 110 -11.58 11.17 19.17
CA ASN A 110 -11.21 9.89 19.75
C ASN A 110 -11.12 8.83 18.65
N PHE A 111 -9.93 8.31 18.43
CA PHE A 111 -9.70 7.27 17.43
C PHE A 111 -9.96 5.89 18.04
N ILE A 112 -10.93 5.19 17.46
CA ILE A 112 -11.23 3.81 17.84
C ILE A 112 -10.41 2.90 16.93
N MET A 113 -9.45 2.15 17.50
CA MET A 113 -8.56 1.32 16.68
C MET A 113 -9.30 0.20 15.95
N LYS A 114 -10.38 -0.33 16.54
CA LYS A 114 -11.27 -1.28 15.88
C LYS A 114 -11.84 -0.73 14.57
N THR A 115 -12.25 0.54 14.55
CA THR A 115 -12.73 1.21 13.34
C THR A 115 -11.62 1.43 12.33
N ILE A 116 -10.39 1.75 12.77
CA ILE A 116 -9.22 1.85 11.88
C ILE A 116 -8.93 0.49 11.20
N ALA A 117 -8.91 -0.58 12.00
CA ALA A 117 -8.73 -1.95 11.50
C ALA A 117 -9.85 -2.35 10.52
N ALA A 118 -11.09 -1.99 10.84
CA ALA A 118 -12.27 -2.24 10.00
C ALA A 118 -12.23 -1.48 8.67
N PHE A 119 -11.86 -0.19 8.69
CA PHE A 119 -11.71 0.62 7.48
C PHE A 119 -10.58 0.13 6.58
N CYS A 120 -9.41 -0.18 7.14
CA CYS A 120 -8.26 -0.56 6.33
C CYS A 120 -8.46 -1.93 5.65
N ASN A 121 -9.25 -2.82 6.25
CA ASN A 121 -9.67 -4.09 5.64
C ASN A 121 -10.76 -3.96 4.57
N ASN A 122 -11.54 -2.87 4.57
CA ASN A 122 -12.52 -2.56 3.53
C ASN A 122 -11.93 -1.54 2.53
N LYS A 123 -12.69 -0.53 2.10
CA LYS A 123 -12.29 0.46 1.07
C LYS A 123 -11.58 1.69 1.66
N GLY A 124 -11.14 1.63 2.92
CA GLY A 124 -10.82 2.82 3.71
C GLY A 124 -12.07 3.54 4.18
N GLY A 125 -11.89 4.60 4.96
CA GLY A 125 -13.01 5.34 5.54
C GLY A 125 -12.59 6.65 6.20
N TYR A 126 -13.59 7.37 6.69
CA TYR A 126 -13.49 8.73 7.21
C TYR A 126 -13.99 8.78 8.64
N PHE A 127 -13.14 9.25 9.55
CA PHE A 127 -13.62 9.82 10.80
C PHE A 127 -14.03 11.27 10.55
N VAL A 128 -15.22 11.62 11.05
CA VAL A 128 -15.77 12.97 11.00
C VAL A 128 -16.02 13.43 12.42
N PHE A 129 -15.09 14.23 12.94
CA PHE A 129 -15.15 14.77 14.30
C PHE A 129 -15.88 16.12 14.34
N GLY A 130 -16.63 16.36 15.41
CA GLY A 130 -17.50 17.55 15.55
C GLY A 130 -18.92 17.33 15.04
N VAL A 131 -19.34 16.07 14.90
CA VAL A 131 -20.70 15.65 14.49
C VAL A 131 -21.27 14.68 15.52
N GLU A 132 -22.51 14.91 15.95
CA GLU A 132 -23.20 14.00 16.84
C GLU A 132 -23.53 12.67 16.14
N ASN A 133 -23.25 11.55 16.80
CA ASN A 133 -23.50 10.24 16.21
C ASN A 133 -25.01 9.96 16.11
N GLY A 134 -25.44 9.29 15.04
CA GLY A 134 -26.85 8.97 14.77
C GLY A 134 -27.71 10.13 14.27
N THR A 135 -27.70 11.30 14.94
CA THR A 135 -28.48 12.48 14.51
C THR A 135 -27.82 13.24 13.37
N PHE A 136 -26.49 13.10 13.23
CA PHE A 136 -25.63 13.79 12.28
C PHE A 136 -25.69 15.33 12.39
N ASN A 137 -25.96 15.83 13.60
CA ASN A 137 -25.92 17.25 13.89
C ASN A 137 -24.47 17.76 13.98
N ILE A 138 -24.17 18.80 13.22
CA ILE A 138 -22.88 19.51 13.20
C ILE A 138 -22.82 20.39 14.46
N ILE A 139 -22.00 19.99 15.41
CA ILE A 139 -21.74 20.74 16.63
C ILE A 139 -20.48 21.58 16.51
N GLY A 140 -19.49 21.10 15.73
CA GLY A 140 -18.16 21.68 15.61
C GLY A 140 -17.21 21.24 16.72
N LEU A 141 -15.92 21.31 16.44
CA LEU A 141 -14.86 21.14 17.44
C LEU A 141 -14.67 22.44 18.22
N SER A 142 -14.66 22.34 19.55
CA SER A 142 -14.54 23.47 20.47
C SER A 142 -13.11 23.79 20.90
N ASP A 143 -12.17 22.88 20.62
CA ASP A 143 -10.76 22.99 21.02
C ASP A 143 -9.83 22.69 19.84
N ASP A 144 -8.54 22.90 20.06
CA ASP A 144 -7.48 22.65 19.09
C ASP A 144 -6.87 21.25 19.22
N LYS A 145 -7.56 20.31 19.90
CA LYS A 145 -7.06 18.94 20.09
C LYS A 145 -6.87 18.21 18.78
N PHE A 146 -7.66 18.52 17.76
CA PHE A 146 -7.51 17.89 16.45
C PHE A 146 -6.22 18.36 15.77
N GLU A 147 -5.99 19.67 15.73
CA GLU A 147 -4.79 20.28 15.15
C GLU A 147 -3.51 19.86 15.90
N LYS A 148 -3.61 19.68 17.22
CA LYS A 148 -2.51 19.23 18.08
C LYS A 148 -2.38 17.70 18.21
N TYR A 149 -3.23 16.93 17.53
CA TYR A 149 -3.26 15.48 17.71
C TYR A 149 -1.94 14.86 17.23
N ASP A 150 -1.34 14.01 18.08
CA ASP A 150 -0.07 13.37 17.78
C ASP A 150 -0.25 12.19 16.80
N LEU A 151 -0.07 12.46 15.51
CA LEU A 151 -0.09 11.45 14.46
C LEU A 151 1.04 10.42 14.59
N ASN A 152 2.16 10.74 15.24
CA ASN A 152 3.23 9.77 15.45
C ASN A 152 2.81 8.72 16.47
N LYS A 153 2.16 9.15 17.56
CA LYS A 153 1.58 8.24 18.55
C LYS A 153 0.50 7.35 17.94
N LEU A 154 -0.36 7.89 17.07
CA LEU A 154 -1.34 7.08 16.34
C LEU A 154 -0.67 6.04 15.44
N ASN A 155 0.37 6.44 14.69
CA ASN A 155 1.12 5.51 13.84
C ASN A 155 1.86 4.42 14.64
N GLN A 156 2.34 4.75 15.84
CA GLN A 156 2.91 3.75 16.77
C GLN A 156 1.82 2.76 17.19
N ASN A 157 0.68 3.25 17.69
CA ASN A 157 -0.44 2.40 18.09
C ASN A 157 -0.94 1.49 16.95
N ILE A 158 -0.98 1.98 15.71
CA ILE A 158 -1.37 1.19 14.53
C ILE A 158 -0.37 0.07 14.29
N ARG A 159 0.94 0.35 14.31
CA ARG A 159 1.97 -0.68 14.15
C ARG A 159 1.92 -1.70 15.28
N ASP A 160 1.73 -1.23 16.51
CA ASP A 160 1.70 -2.09 17.69
C ASP A 160 0.46 -3.00 17.71
N GLN A 161 -0.68 -2.56 17.19
CA GLN A 161 -1.93 -3.35 17.24
C GLN A 161 -2.21 -4.13 15.95
N LEU A 162 -1.72 -3.68 14.80
CA LEU A 162 -2.02 -4.24 13.48
C LEU A 162 -0.79 -4.75 12.71
N GLY A 163 0.43 -4.48 13.20
CA GLY A 163 1.67 -4.94 12.57
C GLY A 163 2.01 -4.26 11.23
N ILE A 164 1.29 -3.21 10.84
CA ILE A 164 1.44 -2.54 9.53
C ILE A 164 1.54 -1.02 9.66
N GLY A 165 2.06 -0.37 8.63
CA GLY A 165 1.86 1.07 8.42
C GLY A 165 0.57 1.34 7.64
N LEU A 166 -0.15 2.40 7.99
CA LEU A 166 -1.32 2.87 7.25
C LEU A 166 -1.13 4.30 6.77
N ASP A 167 -1.61 4.59 5.57
CA ASP A 167 -1.70 5.95 5.06
C ASP A 167 -2.91 6.64 5.71
N ILE A 168 -2.64 7.67 6.51
CA ILE A 168 -3.65 8.47 7.21
C ILE A 168 -3.46 9.93 6.84
N TYR A 169 -4.56 10.59 6.53
CA TYR A 169 -4.57 12.00 6.14
C TYR A 169 -5.58 12.75 7.01
N THR A 170 -5.25 13.98 7.40
CA THR A 170 -6.12 14.81 8.24
C THR A 170 -6.37 16.16 7.57
N LYS A 171 -7.56 16.74 7.83
CA LYS A 171 -7.91 18.08 7.36
C LYS A 171 -8.99 18.69 8.24
N ILE A 172 -8.89 19.99 8.51
CA ILE A 172 -10.02 20.76 9.03
C ILE A 172 -10.93 21.14 7.86
N HIS A 173 -12.21 20.78 7.96
CA HIS A 173 -13.25 21.18 7.02
C HIS A 173 -14.26 22.07 7.73
N ILE A 174 -14.62 23.21 7.12
CA ILE A 174 -15.53 24.17 7.73
C ILE A 174 -16.88 24.08 7.03
N ILE A 175 -17.94 23.80 7.80
CA ILE A 175 -19.33 23.81 7.33
C ILE A 175 -20.11 24.77 8.20
N ASN A 176 -20.76 25.76 7.59
CA ASN A 176 -21.57 26.77 8.30
C ASN A 176 -20.84 27.43 9.49
N GLY A 177 -19.57 27.79 9.29
CA GLY A 177 -18.71 28.38 10.33
C GLY A 177 -18.22 27.43 11.42
N LYS A 178 -18.67 26.16 11.43
CA LYS A 178 -18.25 25.14 12.40
C LYS A 178 -17.09 24.32 11.86
N LYS A 179 -16.05 24.15 12.67
CA LYS A 179 -14.87 23.33 12.34
C LYS A 179 -15.17 21.85 12.53
N LEU A 180 -14.93 21.05 11.51
CA LEU A 180 -14.94 19.60 11.55
C LEU A 180 -13.53 19.05 11.34
N GLY A 181 -13.14 18.08 12.17
CA GLY A 181 -11.89 17.35 11.99
C GLY A 181 -12.12 16.13 11.12
N ILE A 182 -11.56 16.09 9.92
CA ILE A 182 -11.71 14.97 8.98
C ILE A 182 -10.43 14.16 8.97
N VAL A 183 -10.56 12.85 9.19
CA VAL A 183 -9.43 11.91 9.04
C VAL A 183 -9.80 10.82 8.07
N TYR A 184 -9.03 10.71 7.01
CA TYR A 184 -9.13 9.60 6.08
C TYR A 184 -8.12 8.52 6.44
N VAL A 185 -8.63 7.30 6.63
CA VAL A 185 -7.85 6.07 6.77
C VAL A 185 -7.90 5.35 5.42
N ALA A 186 -6.74 5.21 4.78
CA ALA A 186 -6.66 4.50 3.51
C ALA A 186 -6.93 2.99 3.68
N PRO A 187 -7.41 2.30 2.64
CA PRO A 187 -7.34 0.84 2.60
C PRO A 187 -5.89 0.39 2.79
N ALA A 188 -5.69 -0.70 3.54
CA ALA A 188 -4.37 -1.30 3.66
C ALA A 188 -3.88 -1.79 2.29
N HIS A 189 -2.59 -1.61 2.02
CA HIS A 189 -1.96 -2.11 0.78
C HIS A 189 -2.06 -3.63 0.67
N THR A 190 -1.85 -4.32 1.80
CA THR A 190 -1.98 -5.78 1.90
C THR A 190 -3.10 -6.16 2.85
N LYS A 191 -4.03 -6.97 2.37
CA LYS A 191 -5.20 -7.45 3.12
C LYS A 191 -5.23 -8.99 3.16
N PRO A 192 -5.92 -9.60 4.13
CA PRO A 192 -6.48 -8.96 5.31
C PRO A 192 -5.39 -8.53 6.31
N VAL A 193 -5.71 -7.50 7.08
CA VAL A 193 -4.98 -7.02 8.25
C VAL A 193 -5.54 -7.74 9.47
N ILE A 194 -4.66 -8.43 10.17
CA ILE A 194 -4.97 -9.24 11.35
C ILE A 194 -4.43 -8.51 12.57
N THR A 195 -5.23 -8.42 13.62
CA THR A 195 -4.79 -7.85 14.90
C THR A 195 -3.71 -8.73 15.54
N ILE A 196 -2.65 -8.11 16.07
CA ILE A 196 -1.51 -8.84 16.65
C ILE A 196 -1.56 -8.93 18.18
N HIS A 197 -2.39 -8.12 18.83
CA HIS A 197 -2.58 -8.12 20.29
C HIS A 197 -4.05 -8.01 20.68
N ASN A 198 -4.36 -8.49 21.89
CA ASN A 198 -5.62 -8.15 22.55
C ASN A 198 -5.57 -6.70 23.04
N THR A 199 -6.53 -5.86 22.67
CA THR A 199 -6.60 -4.48 23.15
C THR A 199 -8.04 -3.97 23.12
N GLY A 200 -8.61 -3.69 24.30
CA GLY A 200 -10.00 -3.26 24.43
C GLY A 200 -10.94 -4.28 23.81
N ASP A 201 -11.75 -3.84 22.84
CA ASP A 201 -12.73 -4.68 22.13
C ASP A 201 -12.13 -5.47 20.95
N MET A 202 -10.81 -5.39 20.75
CA MET A 202 -10.09 -6.16 19.74
C MET A 202 -9.40 -7.36 20.37
N ALA A 203 -9.56 -8.54 19.77
CA ALA A 203 -8.82 -9.74 20.13
C ALA A 203 -7.75 -10.04 19.08
N GLN A 204 -6.64 -10.65 19.50
CA GLN A 204 -5.55 -11.10 18.65
C GLN A 204 -6.04 -12.16 17.64
N GLY A 205 -5.52 -12.11 16.42
CA GLY A 205 -5.86 -13.05 15.35
C GLY A 205 -7.18 -12.75 14.64
N HIS A 206 -7.93 -11.74 15.10
CA HIS A 206 -9.19 -11.36 14.48
C HIS A 206 -8.99 -10.39 13.32
N ILE A 207 -9.91 -10.45 12.37
CA ILE A 207 -9.99 -9.53 11.23
C ILE A 207 -11.30 -8.76 11.39
N TYR A 208 -11.18 -7.45 11.65
CA TYR A 208 -12.32 -6.55 11.72
C TYR A 208 -12.61 -5.95 10.35
N TYR A 209 -13.89 -5.75 10.06
CA TYR A 209 -14.39 -5.22 8.78
C TYR A 209 -15.55 -4.27 9.04
N ARG A 210 -15.58 -3.14 8.32
CA ARG A 210 -16.65 -2.15 8.43
C ARG A 210 -17.80 -2.56 7.53
N TYR A 211 -18.96 -2.80 8.13
CA TYR A 211 -20.25 -2.89 7.45
C TYR A 211 -21.03 -1.58 7.69
N PRO A 212 -22.09 -1.29 6.92
CA PRO A 212 -22.89 -0.09 7.16
C PRO A 212 -23.36 -0.03 8.62
N GLY A 213 -22.91 0.99 9.35
CA GLY A 213 -23.27 1.23 10.74
C GLY A 213 -22.50 0.46 11.81
N GLU A 214 -21.66 -0.53 11.46
CA GLU A 214 -20.97 -1.32 12.48
C GLU A 214 -19.57 -1.87 12.11
N ASP A 215 -18.71 -1.94 13.11
CA ASP A 215 -17.44 -2.65 13.06
C ASP A 215 -17.61 -4.05 13.68
N ARG A 216 -17.51 -5.09 12.87
CA ARG A 216 -17.62 -6.49 13.33
C ARG A 216 -16.53 -7.36 12.70
N LEU A 217 -16.53 -8.64 13.07
CA LEU A 217 -15.66 -9.62 12.43
C LEU A 217 -16.02 -9.73 10.94
N ILE A 218 -15.00 -9.89 10.10
CA ILE A 218 -15.18 -10.12 8.68
C ILE A 218 -16.03 -11.38 8.46
N SER A 219 -16.96 -11.31 7.51
CA SER A 219 -17.70 -12.49 7.08
C SER A 219 -16.78 -13.47 6.35
N PRO A 220 -17.05 -14.78 6.38
CA PRO A 220 -16.31 -15.77 5.59
C PRO A 220 -16.26 -15.40 4.10
N THR A 221 -17.37 -14.91 3.55
CA THR A 221 -17.49 -14.52 2.14
C THR A 221 -16.59 -13.32 1.78
N ASP A 222 -16.55 -12.30 2.65
CA ASP A 222 -15.68 -11.14 2.43
C ASP A 222 -14.21 -11.49 2.62
N LEU A 223 -13.89 -12.37 3.57
CA LEU A 223 -12.53 -12.87 3.77
C LEU A 223 -12.04 -13.64 2.55
N GLN A 224 -12.86 -14.55 2.03
CA GLN A 224 -12.54 -15.29 0.81
C GLN A 224 -12.28 -14.34 -0.36
N ARG A 225 -13.16 -13.34 -0.55
CA ARG A 225 -12.98 -12.31 -1.58
C ARG A 225 -11.66 -11.54 -1.41
N LEU A 226 -11.29 -11.14 -0.19
CA LEU A 226 -10.01 -10.45 0.05
C LEU A 226 -8.80 -11.33 -0.27
N ILE A 227 -8.86 -12.62 0.06
CA ILE A 227 -7.79 -13.58 -0.23
C ILE A 227 -7.66 -13.77 -1.76
N GLU A 228 -8.78 -13.98 -2.45
CA GLU A 228 -8.79 -14.13 -3.92
C GLU A 228 -8.24 -12.90 -4.63
N GLN A 229 -8.65 -11.70 -4.19
CA GLN A 229 -8.13 -10.43 -4.72
C GLN A 229 -6.62 -10.32 -4.53
N ARG A 230 -6.09 -10.71 -3.37
CA ARG A 230 -4.65 -10.71 -3.12
C ARG A 230 -3.92 -11.70 -4.01
N VAL A 231 -4.43 -12.91 -4.17
CA VAL A 231 -3.84 -13.93 -5.05
C VAL A 231 -3.81 -13.42 -6.50
N GLN A 232 -4.90 -12.80 -6.97
CA GLN A 232 -4.97 -12.20 -8.30
C GLN A 232 -3.95 -11.07 -8.50
N GLN A 233 -3.79 -10.17 -7.53
CA GLN A 233 -2.80 -9.08 -7.60
C GLN A 233 -1.36 -9.62 -7.68
N LEU A 234 -1.03 -10.64 -6.90
CA LEU A 234 0.28 -11.29 -6.95
C LEU A 234 0.54 -11.95 -8.33
N SER A 235 -0.46 -12.66 -8.85
CA SER A 235 -0.40 -13.29 -10.18
C SER A 235 -0.23 -12.26 -11.30
N GLN A 236 -1.00 -11.17 -11.27
CA GLN A 236 -0.90 -10.09 -12.23
C GLN A 236 0.49 -9.45 -12.23
N THR A 237 1.14 -9.31 -11.07
CA THR A 237 2.48 -8.70 -10.99
C THR A 237 3.54 -9.58 -11.65
N ILE A 238 3.49 -10.89 -11.41
CA ILE A 238 4.42 -11.86 -12.02
C ILE A 238 4.18 -11.92 -13.53
N LEU A 239 2.92 -12.05 -13.96
CA LEU A 239 2.55 -12.05 -15.37
C LEU A 239 2.97 -10.75 -16.06
N SER A 240 2.75 -9.60 -15.42
CA SER A 240 3.17 -8.29 -15.94
C SER A 240 4.69 -8.21 -16.08
N LYS A 241 5.46 -8.75 -15.12
CA LYS A 241 6.93 -8.85 -15.24
C LYS A 241 7.32 -9.70 -16.45
N HIS A 242 6.68 -10.86 -16.63
CA HIS A 242 6.94 -11.73 -17.80
C HIS A 242 6.59 -11.03 -19.12
N LEU A 243 5.43 -10.40 -19.22
CA LEU A 243 5.02 -9.65 -20.40
C LEU A 243 5.98 -8.48 -20.70
N THR A 244 6.39 -7.74 -19.67
CA THR A 244 7.38 -6.65 -19.81
C THR A 244 8.70 -7.18 -20.37
N ASN A 245 9.16 -8.33 -19.86
CA ASN A 245 10.37 -8.98 -20.34
C ASN A 245 10.22 -9.48 -21.78
N ILE A 246 9.10 -10.12 -22.13
CA ILE A 246 8.82 -10.56 -23.51
C ILE A 246 8.85 -9.37 -24.47
N MET A 247 8.21 -8.26 -24.11
CA MET A 247 8.22 -7.04 -24.91
C MET A 247 9.63 -6.43 -25.03
N ARG A 248 10.44 -6.50 -23.96
CA ARG A 248 11.83 -6.02 -23.95
C ARG A 248 12.76 -6.88 -24.82
N PHE A 249 12.58 -8.19 -24.79
CA PHE A 249 13.42 -9.15 -25.51
C PHE A 249 12.96 -9.36 -26.95
N GLY A 250 11.71 -9.03 -27.27
CA GLY A 250 11.05 -9.41 -28.51
C GLY A 250 10.42 -10.79 -28.38
N VAL A 251 9.21 -10.95 -28.92
CA VAL A 251 8.47 -12.23 -28.87
C VAL A 251 9.27 -13.35 -29.55
N GLU A 252 10.05 -13.01 -30.58
CA GLU A 252 10.94 -13.93 -31.27
C GLU A 252 12.10 -14.47 -30.44
N ASN A 253 12.50 -13.76 -29.38
CA ASN A 253 13.60 -14.15 -28.50
C ASN A 253 13.09 -14.63 -27.13
N ALA A 254 11.78 -14.85 -27.00
CA ALA A 254 11.15 -15.33 -25.78
C ALA A 254 10.58 -16.74 -25.96
N ALA A 255 10.64 -17.53 -24.90
CA ALA A 255 10.02 -18.85 -24.83
C ALA A 255 9.44 -19.07 -23.43
N VAL A 256 8.37 -19.86 -23.35
CA VAL A 256 7.73 -20.28 -22.11
C VAL A 256 8.18 -21.71 -21.81
N ILE A 257 8.69 -21.94 -20.60
CA ILE A 257 9.15 -23.27 -20.16
C ILE A 257 8.15 -23.80 -19.14
N ASN A 258 7.60 -24.98 -19.42
CA ASN A 258 6.87 -25.77 -18.44
C ASN A 258 7.88 -26.55 -17.60
N LEU A 259 8.17 -26.05 -16.39
CA LEU A 259 9.14 -26.67 -15.49
C LEU A 259 8.71 -28.05 -14.96
N ALA A 260 7.43 -28.43 -15.07
CA ALA A 260 6.95 -29.75 -14.67
C ALA A 260 7.19 -30.81 -15.75
N THR A 261 7.18 -30.40 -17.03
CA THR A 261 7.32 -31.34 -18.16
C THR A 261 8.64 -31.17 -18.92
N GLY A 262 9.37 -30.08 -18.70
CA GLY A 262 10.55 -29.73 -19.49
C GLY A 262 10.23 -29.19 -20.88
N GLU A 263 8.95 -29.03 -21.21
CA GLU A 263 8.51 -28.52 -22.51
C GLU A 263 8.79 -27.02 -22.62
N ILE A 264 9.41 -26.63 -23.73
CA ILE A 264 9.67 -25.24 -24.08
C ILE A 264 8.86 -24.90 -25.31
N ASP A 265 8.08 -23.83 -25.24
CA ASP A 265 7.32 -23.29 -26.36
C ASP A 265 7.82 -21.88 -26.72
N GLY A 266 8.20 -21.67 -27.97
CA GLY A 266 8.72 -20.40 -28.46
C GLY A 266 8.51 -20.24 -29.96
N LYS A 267 8.97 -19.11 -30.52
CA LYS A 267 8.74 -18.78 -31.94
C LYS A 267 9.29 -19.84 -32.91
N ALA A 268 10.40 -20.50 -32.57
CA ALA A 268 11.01 -21.53 -33.40
C ALA A 268 10.29 -22.89 -33.32
N GLY A 269 9.18 -22.98 -32.59
CA GLY A 269 8.46 -24.21 -32.27
C GLY A 269 8.73 -24.68 -30.85
N SER A 270 8.19 -25.85 -30.52
CA SER A 270 8.29 -26.42 -29.19
C SER A 270 9.37 -27.51 -29.14
N PHE A 271 10.18 -27.54 -28.07
CA PHE A 271 11.20 -28.57 -27.85
C PHE A 271 11.23 -29.00 -26.39
N LEU A 272 11.68 -30.24 -26.14
CA LEU A 272 11.71 -30.83 -24.80
C LEU A 272 13.13 -30.80 -24.24
N ILE A 273 13.31 -30.24 -23.04
CA ILE A 273 14.53 -30.44 -22.26
C ILE A 273 14.43 -31.79 -21.55
N ASP A 274 15.50 -32.59 -21.64
CA ASP A 274 15.63 -33.85 -20.90
C ASP A 274 15.48 -33.61 -19.39
N GLU A 275 14.66 -34.42 -18.73
CA GLU A 275 14.40 -34.35 -17.29
C GLU A 275 15.70 -34.42 -16.45
N ALA A 276 16.73 -35.13 -16.93
CA ALA A 276 18.04 -35.20 -16.29
C ALA A 276 18.81 -33.86 -16.27
N LEU A 277 18.45 -32.92 -17.15
CA LEU A 277 19.05 -31.58 -17.23
C LEU A 277 18.31 -30.56 -16.37
N LEU A 278 17.03 -30.79 -16.03
CA LEU A 278 16.22 -29.85 -15.24
C LEU A 278 16.84 -29.52 -13.87
N PRO A 279 17.40 -30.47 -13.09
CA PRO A 279 18.07 -30.16 -11.83
C PRO A 279 19.36 -29.35 -11.98
N GLN A 280 19.95 -29.32 -13.17
CA GLN A 280 21.21 -28.60 -13.47
C GLN A 280 20.96 -27.14 -13.87
N ILE A 281 19.70 -26.76 -14.13
CA ILE A 281 19.32 -25.37 -14.41
C ILE A 281 19.39 -24.59 -13.08
N SER A 282 20.42 -23.76 -12.94
CA SER A 282 20.56 -22.89 -11.78
C SER A 282 19.71 -21.63 -11.95
N PHE A 283 18.70 -21.47 -11.10
CA PHE A 283 17.90 -20.25 -11.07
C PHE A 283 18.65 -19.17 -10.30
N LEU A 284 19.02 -18.08 -11.01
CA LEU A 284 19.40 -16.85 -10.35
C LEU A 284 18.13 -16.24 -9.72
N LYS A 285 17.95 -16.41 -8.40
CA LYS A 285 16.94 -15.64 -7.67
C LYS A 285 17.34 -14.18 -7.73
N ASP A 286 16.54 -13.35 -8.40
CA ASP A 286 16.58 -11.89 -8.28
C ASP A 286 16.39 -11.53 -6.79
N GLY A 287 17.49 -11.39 -6.03
CA GLY A 287 17.43 -11.02 -4.61
C GLY A 287 18.67 -11.34 -3.76
N GLU A 288 19.43 -12.38 -4.09
CA GLU A 288 20.67 -12.73 -3.37
C GLU A 288 21.89 -12.49 -4.28
N PHE A 289 22.34 -11.24 -4.32
CA PHE A 289 23.66 -10.93 -4.84
C PHE A 289 24.69 -11.19 -3.73
N VAL A 290 25.30 -12.37 -3.74
CA VAL A 290 26.59 -12.58 -3.10
C VAL A 290 27.64 -12.35 -4.19
N GLU A 291 28.22 -11.16 -4.22
CA GLU A 291 29.43 -10.89 -5.01
C GLU A 291 30.57 -11.72 -4.43
N GLN A 292 30.79 -12.92 -4.99
CA GLN A 292 32.11 -13.53 -4.97
C GLN A 292 32.63 -13.56 -6.40
N SER A 293 33.70 -12.79 -6.59
CA SER A 293 34.56 -12.66 -7.76
C SER A 293 34.50 -13.82 -8.76
N GLY A 294 33.77 -13.64 -9.86
CA GLY A 294 33.73 -14.57 -11.00
C GLY A 294 32.49 -14.31 -11.87
N ALA A 295 32.68 -13.98 -13.14
CA ALA A 295 31.58 -13.71 -14.06
C ALA A 295 30.65 -14.93 -14.20
N PRO A 296 29.31 -14.78 -14.09
CA PRO A 296 28.39 -15.88 -14.39
C PRO A 296 28.34 -16.05 -15.91
N THR A 297 29.17 -16.95 -16.45
CA THR A 297 29.11 -17.34 -17.85
C THR A 297 28.44 -18.70 -17.94
N LEU A 298 27.22 -18.71 -18.48
CA LEU A 298 26.55 -19.94 -18.91
C LEU A 298 27.29 -20.48 -20.14
N LYS A 299 27.83 -21.71 -20.08
CA LYS A 299 28.31 -22.44 -21.26
C LYS A 299 27.36 -23.61 -21.51
N LEU A 300 26.31 -23.38 -22.32
CA LEU A 300 25.47 -24.45 -22.85
C LEU A 300 26.27 -25.18 -23.93
N GLY A 301 26.70 -26.42 -23.65
CA GLY A 301 27.21 -27.33 -24.67
C GLY A 301 26.04 -28.02 -25.36
N LEU A 302 25.57 -27.50 -26.49
CA LEU A 302 24.72 -28.28 -27.39
C LEU A 302 25.58 -29.32 -28.08
N GLY A 303 25.38 -30.59 -27.74
CA GLY A 303 25.82 -31.71 -28.58
C GLY A 303 24.96 -31.75 -29.83
N LEU A 304 25.59 -31.72 -31.01
CA LEU A 304 24.92 -31.99 -32.29
C LEU A 304 24.44 -33.44 -32.28
N ILE A 305 23.12 -33.66 -32.23
CA ILE A 305 22.54 -34.94 -32.63
C ILE A 305 22.32 -34.86 -34.14
N THR A 306 23.25 -35.41 -34.90
CA THR A 306 23.03 -35.67 -36.33
C THR A 306 22.18 -36.93 -36.45
N SER A 307 20.98 -36.82 -37.02
CA SER A 307 20.19 -37.97 -37.45
C SER A 307 20.88 -38.64 -38.65
N SER A 308 21.24 -39.91 -38.49
CA SER A 308 21.50 -40.84 -39.60
C SER A 308 20.19 -41.36 -40.17
#